data_AF-L0K2Z4-F1
#
_entry.id   AF-L0K2Z4-F1
#
_cell.length_a   1.000
_cell.length_b   1.000
_cell.length_c   1.000
_cell.angle_alpha   90.00
_cell.angle_beta   90.00
_cell.angle_gamma   90.00
#
_symmetry.space_group_name_H-M   'P 1'
#
loop_
_entity.id
_entity.type
_entity.pdbx_description
1 polymer ?
#
loop_
_entity_poly.entity_id
_entity_poly.type
_entity_poly.pdbx_seq_one_letter_code
_entity_poly.pdbx_strand_id
1 'polypeptide(L)'
;MTDRQETTLNLSRAQQWVLHHVLLDRLELEANAPAATDPPSPAVYRAFDKLDHGCVRFTRRERHRLCEAVRQYADAAETPERDRPIAERVLAELRDSLAVPTTAASADRMRATEAN
;
A
#
# COMPACT_ATOMS: atom_id res chain seq x y z
N MET A 1 10.28 18.54 8.59
CA MET A 1 9.07 19.07 7.92
C MET A 1 8.14 17.91 7.60
N THR A 2 6.87 18.07 7.92
CA THR A 2 5.98 17.05 8.49
C THR A 2 5.20 16.28 7.44
N ASP A 3 5.76 15.18 6.94
CA ASP A 3 5.07 14.25 6.02
C ASP A 3 4.24 13.22 6.81
N ARG A 4 3.36 13.72 7.70
CA ARG A 4 2.45 12.91 8.53
C ARG A 4 1.06 12.80 7.91
N GLN A 5 0.93 13.08 6.61
CA GLN A 5 -0.32 12.93 5.89
C GLN A 5 -0.60 11.44 5.67
N GLU A 6 -1.44 10.91 6.56
CA GLU A 6 -1.99 9.57 6.47
C GLU A 6 -3.22 9.58 5.57
N THR A 7 -3.20 8.77 4.53
CA THR A 7 -4.33 8.61 3.61
C THR A 7 -4.91 7.21 3.83
N THR A 8 -6.23 7.14 3.90
CA THR A 8 -6.95 5.86 3.97
C THR A 8 -7.15 5.38 2.54
N LEU A 9 -6.66 4.17 2.23
CA LEU A 9 -6.85 3.55 0.92
C LEU A 9 -8.11 2.67 0.93
N ASN A 10 -8.97 2.80 -0.07
CA ASN A 10 -10.13 1.93 -0.25
C ASN A 10 -9.73 0.63 -0.98
N LEU A 11 -8.99 -0.24 -0.28
CA LEU A 11 -8.57 -1.53 -0.82
C LEU A 11 -9.68 -2.57 -0.61
N SER A 12 -10.07 -3.27 -1.67
CA SER A 12 -10.90 -4.47 -1.60
C SER A 12 -10.19 -5.59 -0.84
N ARG A 13 -10.94 -6.59 -0.35
CA ARG A 13 -10.37 -7.73 0.37
C ARG A 13 -9.31 -8.50 -0.44
N ALA A 14 -9.51 -8.63 -1.74
CA ALA A 14 -8.54 -9.24 -2.65
C ALA A 14 -7.26 -8.39 -2.76
N GLN A 15 -7.39 -7.07 -2.86
CA GLN A 15 -6.26 -6.15 -2.88
C GLN A 15 -5.49 -6.15 -1.56
N GLN A 16 -6.19 -6.20 -0.43
CA GLN A 16 -5.57 -6.32 0.90
C GLN A 16 -4.80 -7.63 1.02
N TRP A 17 -5.37 -8.74 0.56
CA TRP A 17 -4.70 -10.04 0.54
C TRP A 17 -3.42 -10.04 -0.31
N VAL A 18 -3.48 -9.48 -1.53
CA VAL A 18 -2.29 -9.38 -2.39
C VAL A 18 -1.25 -8.45 -1.78
N LEU A 19 -1.65 -7.31 -1.20
CA LEU A 19 -0.71 -6.41 -0.53
C LEU A 19 -0.06 -7.07 0.69
N HIS A 20 -0.82 -7.85 1.44
CA HIS A 20 -0.30 -8.63 2.58
C HIS A 20 0.70 -9.67 2.09
N HIS A 21 0.37 -10.39 1.02
CA HIS A 21 1.26 -11.38 0.43
C HIS A 21 2.55 -10.76 -0.12
N VAL A 22 2.47 -9.61 -0.79
CA VAL A 22 3.64 -8.85 -1.29
C VAL A 22 4.56 -8.46 -0.14
N LEU A 23 3.99 -7.97 0.95
CA LEU A 23 4.74 -7.56 2.13
C LEU A 23 5.38 -8.75 2.82
N LEU A 24 4.64 -9.85 2.97
CA LEU A 24 5.14 -11.09 3.53
C LEU A 24 6.31 -11.63 2.70
N ASP A 25 6.14 -11.74 1.38
CA ASP A 25 7.17 -12.19 0.44
C ASP A 25 8.46 -11.35 0.57
N ARG A 26 8.32 -10.02 0.68
CA ARG A 26 9.48 -9.12 0.88
C ARG A 26 10.21 -9.37 2.20
N LEU A 27 9.47 -9.67 3.27
CA LEU A 27 10.03 -10.01 4.59
C LEU A 27 10.68 -11.39 4.58
N GLU A 28 10.06 -12.38 3.94
CA GLU A 28 10.61 -13.71 3.76
C GLU A 28 11.88 -13.68 2.92
N LEU A 29 11.94 -12.86 1.86
CA LEU A 29 13.15 -12.69 1.05
C LEU A 29 14.32 -12.14 1.89
N GLU A 30 14.05 -11.18 2.78
CA GLU A 30 15.05 -10.67 3.72
C GLU A 30 15.47 -11.75 4.73
N ALA A 31 14.51 -12.47 5.31
CA ALA A 31 14.77 -13.52 6.29
C ALA A 31 15.60 -14.68 5.68
N ASN A 32 15.35 -15.02 4.42
CA ASN A 32 16.05 -16.09 3.70
C ASN A 32 17.43 -15.64 3.18
N ALA A 33 17.60 -14.37 2.79
CA ALA A 33 18.82 -13.89 2.17
C ALA A 33 19.26 -12.49 2.68
N PRO A 34 19.52 -12.32 3.99
CA PRO A 34 19.78 -11.01 4.59
C PRO A 34 21.07 -10.34 4.09
N ALA A 35 22.01 -11.12 3.56
CA ALA A 35 23.25 -10.61 2.96
C ALA A 35 23.09 -10.17 1.48
N ALA A 36 22.03 -10.62 0.80
CA ALA A 36 21.76 -10.32 -0.60
C ALA A 36 20.68 -9.25 -0.79
N THR A 37 19.92 -8.93 0.26
CA THR A 37 18.85 -7.93 0.21
C THR A 37 19.08 -6.81 1.22
N ASP A 38 18.82 -5.57 0.80
CA ASP A 38 18.76 -4.44 1.71
C ASP A 38 17.62 -4.64 2.73
N PRO A 39 17.85 -4.35 4.03
CA PRO A 39 16.84 -4.53 5.06
C PRO A 39 15.59 -3.68 4.74
N PRO A 40 14.38 -4.27 4.80
CA PRO A 40 13.16 -3.55 4.56
C PRO A 40 13.06 -2.36 5.50
N SER A 41 12.70 -1.22 4.91
CA SER A 41 12.51 0.01 5.68
C SER A 41 11.48 -0.25 6.80
N PRO A 42 11.63 0.34 8.00
CA PRO A 42 10.64 0.21 9.08
C PRO A 42 9.22 0.64 8.67
N ALA A 43 9.07 1.39 7.58
CA ALA A 43 7.78 1.70 6.97
C ALA A 43 7.07 0.46 6.39
N VAL A 44 7.82 -0.52 5.86
CA VAL A 44 7.29 -1.79 5.33
C VAL A 44 6.73 -2.63 6.47
N TYR A 45 7.50 -2.80 7.55
CA TYR A 45 7.06 -3.48 8.76
C TYR A 45 5.80 -2.87 9.37
N ARG A 46 5.76 -1.53 9.50
CA ARG A 46 4.57 -0.82 10.00
C ARG A 46 3.37 -0.98 9.07
N ALA A 47 3.59 -0.96 7.76
CA ALA A 47 2.50 -1.14 6.81
C ALA A 47 1.93 -2.58 6.87
N PHE A 48 2.80 -3.57 7.06
CA PHE A 48 2.39 -4.97 7.27
C PHE A 48 1.58 -5.12 8.55
N ASP A 49 2.09 -4.62 9.68
CA ASP A 49 1.40 -4.66 10.98
C ASP A 49 0.03 -3.96 10.91
N LYS A 50 -0.03 -2.78 10.29
CA LYS A 50 -1.29 -2.07 10.05
C LYS A 50 -2.26 -2.92 9.24
N LEU A 51 -1.81 -3.51 8.14
CA LEU A 51 -2.66 -4.32 7.26
C LEU A 51 -3.16 -5.59 7.95
N ASP A 52 -2.33 -6.22 8.78
CA ASP A 52 -2.69 -7.38 9.60
C ASP A 52 -3.80 -7.03 10.61
N HIS A 53 -3.73 -5.84 11.21
CA HIS A 53 -4.79 -5.29 12.07
C HIS A 53 -5.98 -4.69 11.28
N GLY A 54 -6.02 -4.81 9.96
CA GLY A 54 -7.09 -4.24 9.10
C GLY A 54 -7.05 -2.71 8.94
N CYS A 55 -5.98 -2.06 9.36
CA CYS A 55 -5.74 -0.63 9.19
C CYS A 55 -5.17 -0.32 7.81
N VAL A 56 -6.01 0.21 6.92
CA VAL A 56 -5.61 0.66 5.56
C VAL A 56 -5.18 2.13 5.51
N ARG A 57 -4.57 2.64 6.60
CA ARG A 57 -4.10 4.03 6.75
C ARG A 57 -2.59 4.11 6.64
N PHE A 58 -2.11 4.73 5.58
CA PHE A 58 -0.69 4.79 5.26
C PHE A 58 -0.23 6.24 5.08
N THR A 59 0.89 6.56 5.71
CA THR A 59 1.65 7.79 5.45
C THR A 59 2.15 7.80 4.00
N ARG A 60 2.48 8.98 3.48
CA ARG A 60 3.03 9.09 2.12
C ARG A 60 4.34 8.33 1.95
N ARG A 61 5.22 8.30 2.97
CA ARG A 61 6.42 7.45 2.98
C ARG A 61 6.11 5.96 2.90
N GLU A 62 5.15 5.48 3.70
CA GLU A 62 4.70 4.08 3.64
C GLU A 62 4.13 3.75 2.26
N ARG A 63 3.27 4.61 1.69
CA ARG A 63 2.72 4.42 0.34
C ARG A 63 3.80 4.38 -0.74
N HIS A 64 4.82 5.22 -0.65
CA HIS A 64 5.93 5.18 -1.60
C HIS A 64 6.70 3.85 -1.53
N ARG A 65 6.97 3.36 -0.31
CA ARG A 65 7.61 2.04 -0.10
C ARG A 65 6.73 0.88 -0.53
N LEU A 66 5.43 0.94 -0.28
CA LEU A 66 4.46 -0.04 -0.77
C LEU A 66 4.44 -0.07 -2.30
N CYS A 67 4.51 1.09 -2.94
CA CYS A 67 4.54 1.18 -4.40
C CYS A 67 5.78 0.51 -4.99
N GLU A 68 6.95 0.68 -4.37
CA GLU A 68 8.19 -0.02 -4.76
C GLU A 68 8.09 -1.53 -4.54
N ALA A 69 7.58 -1.96 -3.37
CA ALA A 69 7.42 -3.38 -3.04
C ALA A 69 6.45 -4.09 -3.99
N VAL A 70 5.28 -3.49 -4.24
CA VAL A 70 4.27 -4.04 -5.17
C VAL A 70 4.80 -4.07 -6.60
N ARG A 71 5.60 -3.08 -7.00
CA ARG A 71 6.25 -3.08 -8.32
C ARG A 71 7.24 -4.22 -8.45
N GLN A 72 8.10 -4.40 -7.44
CA GLN A 72 9.10 -5.46 -7.42
C GLN A 72 8.43 -6.85 -7.45
N TYR A 73 7.34 -7.01 -6.71
CA TYR A 73 6.55 -8.23 -6.75
C TYR A 73 5.90 -8.45 -8.12
N ALA A 74 5.22 -7.46 -8.70
CA ALA A 74 4.58 -7.61 -10.02
C ALA A 74 5.59 -7.96 -11.14
N ASP A 75 6.82 -7.46 -11.04
CA ASP A 75 7.95 -7.71 -11.95
C ASP A 75 8.63 -9.07 -11.70
N ALA A 76 8.48 -9.64 -10.50
CA ALA A 76 9.05 -10.94 -10.17
C ALA A 76 8.46 -12.04 -11.05
N ALA A 77 9.33 -12.91 -11.58
CA ALA A 77 8.93 -14.03 -12.44
C ALA A 77 8.12 -15.09 -11.68
N GLU A 78 8.28 -15.16 -10.35
CA GLU A 78 7.58 -16.09 -9.46
C GLU A 78 6.16 -15.61 -9.10
N THR A 79 5.77 -14.41 -9.52
CA THR A 79 4.45 -13.86 -9.21
C THR A 79 3.34 -14.60 -9.95
N PRO A 80 2.32 -15.11 -9.24
CA PRO A 80 1.21 -15.79 -9.87
C PRO A 80 0.48 -14.89 -10.87
N GLU A 81 0.16 -15.43 -12.05
CA GLU A 81 -0.56 -14.68 -13.09
C GLU A 81 -1.93 -14.15 -12.61
N ARG A 82 -2.53 -14.83 -11.63
CA ARG A 82 -3.79 -14.41 -10.98
C ARG A 82 -3.63 -13.16 -10.12
N ASP A 83 -2.47 -12.99 -9.50
CA ASP A 83 -2.21 -11.90 -8.56
C ASP A 83 -1.62 -10.67 -9.25
N ARG A 84 -0.94 -10.86 -10.39
CA ARG A 84 -0.41 -9.77 -11.23
C ARG A 84 -1.43 -8.65 -11.55
N PRO A 85 -2.64 -8.92 -12.09
CA PRO A 85 -3.61 -7.86 -12.37
C PRO A 85 -4.15 -7.18 -11.12
N ILE A 86 -4.16 -7.88 -9.97
CA ILE A 86 -4.57 -7.29 -8.69
C ILE A 86 -3.45 -6.40 -8.14
N ALA A 87 -2.20 -6.84 -8.22
CA ALA A 87 -1.03 -6.08 -7.84
C ALA A 87 -0.90 -4.79 -8.66
N GLU A 88 -1.12 -4.85 -9.98
CA GLU A 88 -1.14 -3.66 -10.84
C GLU A 88 -2.24 -2.67 -10.44
N ARG A 89 -3.44 -3.16 -10.08
CA ARG A 89 -4.51 -2.31 -9.55
C ARG A 89 -4.13 -1.67 -8.23
N VAL A 90 -3.53 -2.42 -7.29
CA VAL A 90 -3.04 -1.85 -6.02
C VAL A 90 -1.98 -0.78 -6.27
N LEU A 91 -1.08 -1.02 -7.22
CA LEU A 91 -0.05 -0.06 -7.61
C LEU A 91 -0.65 1.21 -8.22
N ALA A 92 -1.71 1.09 -9.03
CA ALA A 92 -2.44 2.23 -9.56
C ALA A 92 -3.09 3.05 -8.44
N GLU A 93 -3.80 2.42 -7.50
CA GLU A 93 -4.42 3.08 -6.34
C GLU A 93 -3.39 3.81 -5.45
N LEU A 94 -2.24 3.17 -5.22
CA LEU A 94 -1.12 3.75 -4.47
C LEU A 94 -0.54 4.98 -5.18
N ARG A 95 -0.34 4.90 -6.49
CA ARG A 95 0.17 6.02 -7.30
C ARG A 95 -0.80 7.18 -7.37
N ASP A 96 -2.09 6.90 -7.57
CA ASP A 96 -3.14 7.92 -7.59
C ASP A 96 -3.19 8.66 -6.26
N SER A 97 -3.17 7.91 -5.15
CA SER A 97 -3.14 8.47 -3.79
C SER A 97 -1.88 9.32 -3.51
N LEU A 98 -0.76 9.04 -4.18
CA LEU A 98 0.46 9.83 -4.10
C LEU A 98 0.44 11.07 -5.01
N ALA A 99 -0.28 11.00 -6.13
CA ALA A 99 -0.43 12.07 -7.11
C ALA A 99 -1.47 13.12 -6.68
N VAL A 100 -2.53 12.70 -5.97
CA VAL A 100 -3.55 13.59 -5.45
C VAL A 100 -3.04 14.27 -4.16
N PRO A 101 -2.77 15.58 -4.14
CA PRO A 101 -2.69 16.31 -2.88
C PRO A 101 -4.06 16.18 -2.21
N THR A 102 -4.11 15.76 -0.95
CA THR A 102 -5.36 15.61 -0.18
C THR A 102 -6.21 16.89 -0.25
N THR A 103 -7.16 16.93 -1.17
CA THR A 103 -8.28 17.89 -1.22
C THR A 103 -9.63 17.20 -1.35
N ALA A 104 -9.70 15.88 -1.15
CA ALA A 104 -10.95 15.12 -1.21
C ALA A 104 -11.46 14.59 0.14
N ALA A 105 -10.76 14.88 1.26
CA ALA A 105 -11.23 14.50 2.59
C ALA A 105 -12.34 15.41 3.17
N SER A 106 -12.68 16.52 2.48
CA SER A 106 -13.74 17.46 2.92
C SER A 106 -14.93 17.60 1.97
N ALA A 107 -14.94 16.98 0.79
CA ALA A 107 -15.99 17.22 -0.21
C ALA A 107 -17.19 16.24 -0.11
N ASP A 108 -17.03 15.08 0.54
CA ASP A 108 -18.08 14.04 0.56
C ASP A 108 -19.02 14.11 1.78
N ARG A 109 -18.73 14.96 2.78
CA ARG A 109 -19.58 15.10 3.99
C ARG A 109 -20.53 16.31 3.96
N MET A 110 -20.44 17.19 2.96
CA MET A 110 -21.21 18.46 2.91
C MET A 110 -22.14 18.57 1.71
N ARG A 111 -22.77 17.47 1.29
CA ARG A 111 -23.90 17.50 0.33
C ARG A 111 -25.19 16.84 0.81
N ALA A 112 -25.26 16.45 2.08
CA ALA A 112 -26.42 15.76 2.64
C ALA A 112 -27.28 16.59 3.61
N THR A 113 -27.03 17.90 3.83
CA THR A 113 -27.71 18.64 4.92
C THR A 113 -28.35 19.98 4.58
N GLU A 114 -28.43 20.44 3.33
CA GLU A 114 -29.19 21.68 3.02
C GLU A 114 -30.04 21.53 1.76
N ALA A 115 -31.11 20.77 1.91
CA ALA A 115 -32.34 20.90 1.14
C ALA A 115 -33.50 20.95 2.13
N ASN A 116 -33.72 22.12 2.75
CA ASN A 116 -34.99 22.47 3.38
C ASN A 116 -35.14 23.98 3.53
#